data_AF-A0A258JNB8-F1
#
_entry.id   AF-A0A258JNB8-F1
#
_cell.length_a   1.000
_cell.length_b   1.000
_cell.length_c   1.000
_cell.angle_alpha   90.00
_cell.angle_beta   90.00
_cell.angle_gamma   90.00
#
_symmetry.space_group_name_H-M   'P 1'
#
loop_
_entity.id
_entity.type
_entity.pdbx_description
1 polymer ?
#
loop_
_entity_poly.entity_id
_entity_poly.type
_entity_poly.pdbx_seq_one_letter_code
_entity_poly.pdbx_strand_id
1 'polypeptide(L)'
;MKTQVSVKHIVIDFIYLKNQLKDLFKDKKEYQPIIDFLCDKDYLDDELDLPFPKLKDVEEATGLKSYTLRKLWVKFKSWGLCKKLR
;
A
#
# COMPACT_ATOMS: atom_id res chain seq x y z
N MET A 1 19.10 6.15 13.06
CA MET A 1 17.93 7.05 13.00
C MET A 1 16.73 6.21 12.57
N LYS A 2 15.71 6.05 13.43
CA LYS A 2 14.47 5.35 13.04
C LYS A 2 13.77 6.25 12.03
N THR A 3 13.90 5.95 10.74
CA THR A 3 13.17 6.65 9.68
C THR A 3 11.69 6.54 10.01
N GLN A 4 11.13 7.62 10.54
CA GLN A 4 9.71 7.73 10.81
C GLN A 4 9.07 7.90 9.43
N VAL A 5 8.88 6.79 8.73
CA VAL A 5 8.27 6.80 7.42
C VAL A 5 6.87 7.35 7.64
N SER A 6 6.62 8.55 7.10
CA SER A 6 5.31 9.16 7.21
C SER A 6 4.32 8.21 6.56
N VAL A 7 3.33 7.76 7.33
CA VAL A 7 2.28 6.83 6.91
C VAL A 7 1.65 7.25 5.58
N LYS A 8 1.57 8.57 5.32
CA LYS A 8 1.10 9.13 4.05
C LYS A 8 1.96 8.72 2.85
N HIS A 9 3.29 8.78 2.97
CA HIS A 9 4.20 8.40 1.88
C HIS A 9 4.10 6.91 1.54
N ILE A 10 3.81 6.07 2.53
CA ILE A 10 3.65 4.63 2.27
C ILE A 10 2.42 4.38 1.40
N VAL A 11 1.30 5.05 1.67
CA VAL A 11 0.10 4.89 0.83
C VAL A 11 0.37 5.37 -0.59
N ILE A 12 1.05 6.50 -0.75
CA ILE A 12 1.43 7.04 -2.06
C ILE A 12 2.35 6.05 -2.80
N ASP A 13 3.41 5.55 -2.14
CA ASP A 13 4.31 4.54 -2.71
C ASP A 13 3.53 3.31 -3.19
N PHE A 14 2.53 2.86 -2.41
CA PHE A 14 1.70 1.72 -2.76
C PHE A 14 0.81 1.99 -3.98
N ILE A 15 0.31 3.20 -4.14
CA ILE A 15 -0.48 3.60 -5.32
C ILE A 15 0.38 3.58 -6.58
N TYR A 16 1.58 4.15 -6.52
CA TYR A 16 2.54 4.09 -7.64
C TYR A 16 2.98 2.66 -7.96
N LEU A 17 3.06 1.80 -6.95
CA LEU A 17 3.47 0.41 -7.09
C LEU A 17 2.30 -0.57 -7.25
N LYS A 18 1.03 -0.11 -7.36
CA LYS A 18 -0.18 -0.96 -7.29
C LYS A 18 -0.12 -2.14 -8.27
N ASN A 19 0.36 -1.92 -9.48
CA ASN A 19 0.52 -2.95 -10.50
C ASN A 19 1.57 -4.00 -10.10
N GLN A 20 2.72 -3.57 -9.55
CA GLN A 20 3.75 -4.49 -9.06
C GLN A 20 3.27 -5.26 -7.81
N LEU A 21 2.49 -4.61 -6.95
CA LEU A 21 1.92 -5.22 -5.76
C LEU A 21 0.94 -6.33 -6.14
N LYS A 22 0.10 -6.10 -7.15
CA LYS A 22 -0.84 -7.10 -7.66
C LYS A 22 -0.12 -8.38 -8.08
N ASP A 23 0.98 -8.28 -8.81
CA ASP A 23 1.78 -9.45 -9.21
C ASP A 23 2.57 -10.07 -8.05
N LEU A 24 3.19 -9.25 -7.21
CA LEU A 24 4.02 -9.71 -6.08
C LEU A 24 3.22 -10.43 -4.99
N PHE A 25 1.95 -10.04 -4.80
CA PHE A 25 1.10 -10.51 -3.72
C PHE A 25 -0.14 -11.26 -4.22
N LYS A 26 -0.19 -11.67 -5.49
CA LYS A 26 -1.28 -12.49 -6.06
C LYS A 26 -1.61 -13.72 -5.21
N ASP A 27 -0.59 -14.35 -4.62
CA ASP A 27 -0.73 -15.56 -3.81
C ASP A 27 -0.97 -15.27 -2.31
N LYS A 28 -0.95 -14.00 -1.91
CA LYS A 28 -1.04 -13.57 -0.51
C LYS A 28 -2.40 -12.93 -0.22
N LYS A 29 -3.36 -13.77 0.18
CA LYS A 29 -4.73 -13.36 0.54
C LYS A 29 -4.80 -12.24 1.59
N GLU A 30 -3.84 -12.16 2.49
CA GLU A 30 -3.79 -11.11 3.53
C GLU A 30 -3.58 -9.69 2.95
N TYR A 31 -3.00 -9.57 1.76
CA TYR A 31 -2.75 -8.29 1.09
C TYR A 31 -3.78 -7.97 0.01
N GLN A 32 -4.58 -8.95 -0.42
CA GLN A 32 -5.58 -8.78 -1.48
C GLN A 32 -6.56 -7.63 -1.19
N PRO A 33 -7.15 -7.50 0.03
CA PRO A 33 -8.06 -6.38 0.31
C PRO A 33 -7.42 -5.01 0.12
N ILE A 34 -6.13 -4.88 0.48
CA ILE A 34 -5.38 -3.63 0.34
C ILE A 34 -5.12 -3.34 -1.14
N ILE A 35 -4.75 -4.36 -1.91
CA ILE A 35 -4.47 -4.22 -3.34
C ILE A 35 -5.75 -3.90 -4.09
N ASP A 36 -6.84 -4.59 -3.79
CA ASP A 36 -8.15 -4.36 -4.38
C ASP A 36 -8.60 -2.92 -4.12
N PHE A 37 -8.48 -2.42 -2.88
CA PHE A 37 -8.76 -1.02 -2.56
C PHE A 37 -7.90 -0.03 -3.37
N LEU A 38 -6.60 -0.30 -3.51
CA LEU A 38 -5.67 0.57 -4.25
C LEU A 38 -5.91 0.52 -5.77
N CYS A 39 -6.47 -0.58 -6.28
CA CYS A 39 -6.82 -0.77 -7.68
C CYS A 39 -8.26 -0.33 -8.00
N ASP A 40 -9.12 -0.18 -6.99
CA ASP A 40 -10.53 0.20 -7.14
C ASP A 40 -10.70 1.60 -7.76
N LYS A 41 -9.77 2.51 -7.46
CA LYS A 41 -9.76 3.87 -8.00
C LYS A 41 -8.43 4.17 -8.68
N ASP A 42 -8.49 4.97 -9.74
CA ASP A 42 -7.28 5.47 -10.40
C ASP A 42 -6.79 6.76 -9.75
N TYR A 43 -6.15 6.62 -8.58
CA TYR A 43 -5.57 7.72 -7.82
C TYR A 43 -4.44 8.47 -8.53
N LEU A 44 -3.97 7.98 -9.68
CA LEU A 44 -2.93 8.61 -10.49
C LEU A 44 -3.51 9.34 -11.71
N ASP A 45 -4.83 9.32 -11.87
CA ASP A 45 -5.50 10.05 -12.93
C ASP A 45 -5.69 11.50 -12.51
N ASP A 46 -4.90 12.39 -13.12
CA ASP A 46 -4.93 13.82 -12.88
C ASP A 46 -6.28 14.46 -13.29
N GLU A 47 -7.09 13.79 -14.14
CA GLU A 47 -8.43 14.29 -14.51
C GLU A 47 -9.47 14.08 -13.40
N LEU A 48 -9.24 13.13 -12.49
CA LEU A 48 -10.20 12.77 -11.43
C LEU A 48 -10.04 13.63 -10.15
N ASP A 49 -8.95 14.40 -10.03
CA ASP A 49 -8.59 15.22 -8.86
C ASP A 49 -8.83 14.50 -7.50
N LEU A 50 -8.53 13.20 -7.47
CA LEU A 50 -8.81 12.36 -6.31
C LEU A 50 -7.74 12.55 -5.24
N PRO A 51 -8.12 12.89 -3.99
CA PRO A 51 -7.15 12.98 -2.92
C PRO A 51 -6.59 11.58 -2.61
N PHE A 52 -5.28 11.51 -2.35
CA PHE A 52 -4.65 10.26 -1.92
C PHE A 52 -5.31 9.76 -0.62
N PRO A 53 -5.67 8.46 -0.56
CA PRO A 53 -6.31 7.87 0.59
C PRO A 53 -5.38 7.91 1.80
N LYS A 54 -5.98 8.09 2.97
CA LYS A 54 -5.30 8.02 4.27
C LYS A 54 -5.34 6.58 4.77
N LEU A 55 -4.49 6.27 5.74
CA LEU A 55 -4.49 4.97 6.41
C LEU A 55 -5.87 4.61 7.00
N LYS A 56 -6.62 5.62 7.49
CA LYS A 56 -7.98 5.40 7.99
C LYS A 56 -8.93 4.92 6.89
N ASP A 57 -8.85 5.51 5.70
CA ASP A 57 -9.69 5.14 4.57
C ASP A 57 -9.40 3.70 4.13
N VAL A 58 -8.11 3.31 4.15
CA VAL A 58 -7.70 1.91 3.90
C VAL A 58 -8.21 0.99 5.00
N GLU A 59 -8.15 1.39 6.28
CA GLU A 59 -8.67 0.59 7.40
C GLU A 59 -10.18 0.38 7.31
N GLU A 60 -10.94 1.41 6.98
CA GLU A 60 -12.39 1.33 6.80
C GLU A 60 -12.76 0.43 5.60
N ALA A 61 -12.05 0.56 4.48
CA ALA A 61 -12.33 -0.21 3.28
C ALA A 61 -11.90 -1.68 3.38
N THR A 62 -10.79 -1.96 4.05
CA THR A 62 -10.24 -3.33 4.15
C THR A 62 -10.68 -4.08 5.41
N GLY A 63 -11.24 -3.36 6.40
CA GLY A 63 -11.50 -3.89 7.74
C GLY A 63 -10.22 -4.21 8.55
N LEU A 64 -9.03 -3.87 8.01
CA LEU A 64 -7.75 -4.13 8.66
C LEU A 64 -7.38 -2.97 9.57
N LYS A 65 -7.18 -3.27 10.86
CA LYS A 65 -6.71 -2.27 11.83
C LYS A 65 -5.40 -1.62 11.37
N SER A 66 -5.26 -0.31 11.60
CA SER A 66 -4.05 0.49 11.34
C SER A 66 -2.75 -0.17 11.81
N TYR A 67 -2.77 -0.88 12.95
CA TYR A 67 -1.61 -1.60 13.45
C TYR A 67 -1.16 -2.75 12.52
N THR A 68 -2.11 -3.50 11.99
CA THR A 68 -1.87 -4.59 11.03
C THR A 68 -1.33 -4.02 9.72
N LEU A 69 -1.95 -2.96 9.21
CA LEU A 69 -1.49 -2.26 8.00
C LEU A 69 -0.03 -1.79 8.14
N ARG A 70 0.31 -1.13 9.26
CA ARG A 70 1.71 -0.74 9.55
C ARG A 70 2.67 -1.92 9.56
N LYS A 71 2.27 -3.05 10.16
CA LYS A 71 3.12 -4.26 10.23
C LYS A 71 3.34 -4.86 8.84
N LEU A 72 2.30 -4.91 8.01
CA LEU A 72 2.35 -5.36 6.62
C LEU A 72 3.27 -4.46 5.78
N TRP A 73 3.20 -3.15 5.99
CA TRP A 73 4.03 -2.17 5.31
C TRP A 73 5.51 -2.23 5.69
N VAL A 74 5.81 -2.42 6.97
CA VAL A 74 7.20 -2.64 7.43
C VAL A 74 7.76 -3.92 6.81
N LYS A 75 6.96 -5.00 6.78
CA LYS A 75 7.33 -6.23 6.08
C LYS A 75 7.58 -5.98 4.59
N PHE A 76 6.73 -5.19 3.92
CA PHE A 76 6.89 -4.85 2.52
C PHE A 76 8.20 -4.11 2.25
N LYS A 77 8.53 -3.07 3.02
CA LYS A 77 9.82 -2.36 2.93
C LYS A 77 11.00 -3.31 3.06
N SER A 78 10.93 -4.24 4.01
CA SER A 78 11.96 -5.27 4.20
C SER A 78 12.06 -6.23 3.00
N TRP A 79 10.93 -6.55 2.36
CA TRP A 79 10.87 -7.46 1.21
C TRP A 79 11.31 -6.79 -0.11
N GLY A 80 10.85 -5.56 -0.36
CA GLY A 80 11.18 -4.78 -1.56
C GLY A 80 12.64 -4.35 -1.62
N LEU A 81 13.25 -4.04 -0.46
CA LEU A 81 14.71 -3.81 -0.38
C LEU A 81 15.51 -5.07 -0.69
N CYS A 82 15.04 -6.26 -0.28
CA CYS A 82 15.71 -7.53 -0.59
C CYS A 82 15.62 -7.92 -2.07
N LYS A 83 14.54 -7.58 -2.79
CA LYS A 83 14.41 -7.89 -4.23
C LYS A 83 15.13 -6.91 -5.15
N LYS A 84 15.43 -5.69 -4.71
CA LYS A 84 16.18 -4.71 -5.53
C LYS A 84 17.71 -4.88 -5.48
N LEU A 85 18.19 -5.90 -4.78
CA LEU A 85 19.60 -6.28 -4.63
C LEU A 85 19.94 -7.64 -5.31
N ARG A 86 19.07 -8.15 -6.18
CA ARG A 86 19.32 -9.40 -6.90
C ARG A 86 19.01 -9.28 -8.38
#